data_AF-A0A1Q6WKN0-F1
#
_entry.id   AF-A0A1Q6WKN0-F1
#
_cell.length_a   1.000
_cell.length_b   1.000
_cell.length_c   1.000
_cell.angle_alpha   90.00
_cell.angle_beta   90.00
_cell.angle_gamma   90.00
#
_symmetry.space_group_name_H-M   'P 1'
#
loop_
_entity.id
_entity.type
_entity.pdbx_description
1 polymer ?
#
loop_
_entity_poly.entity_id
_entity_poly.type
_entity_poly.pdbx_seq_one_letter_code
_entity_poly.pdbx_strand_id
1 'polypeptide(L)' 'MCWIAECEICAVPMVVWRWHGVTPPADHLTHMHARLRDVATAQIGEYWLDDHMRNIPDHWHAHARPKGGFFGPGSSLR' A
#
# COMPACT_ATOMS: atom_id res chain seq x y z
N MET A 1 1.62 13.58 6.32
CA MET A 1 0.60 13.48 5.26
C MET A 1 0.11 12.05 5.04
N CYS A 2 0.84 11.03 5.47
CA CYS A 2 0.41 9.63 5.39
C CYS A 2 0.99 8.81 6.55
N TRP A 3 0.51 7.58 6.68
CA TRP A 3 1.09 6.53 7.51
C TRP A 3 1.53 5.37 6.63
N ILE A 4 2.62 4.70 7.01
CA ILE A 4 2.99 3.39 6.46
C ILE A 4 2.61 2.35 7.50
N ALA A 5 1.96 1.28 7.05
CA ALA A 5 1.52 0.18 7.89
C ALA A 5 1.73 -1.17 7.18
N GLU A 6 1.64 -2.25 7.94
CA GLU A 6 1.46 -3.60 7.41
C GLU A 6 -0.04 -3.87 7.35
N CYS A 7 -0.56 -4.32 6.21
CA CYS A 7 -1.96 -4.73 6.13
C CYS A 7 -2.12 -6.11 6.78
N GLU A 8 -2.89 -6.22 7.86
CA GLU A 8 -3.09 -7.50 8.58
C GLU A 8 -3.74 -8.60 7.72
N ILE A 9 -4.54 -8.22 6.72
CA ILE A 9 -5.23 -9.18 5.84
C ILE A 9 -4.33 -9.62 4.69
N CYS A 10 -3.55 -8.68 4.15
CA CYS A 10 -2.75 -8.93 2.97
C CYS A 10 -1.32 -9.37 3.29
N ALA A 11 -0.85 -9.10 4.52
CA ALA A 11 0.53 -9.20 4.95
C ALA A 11 1.49 -8.48 3.97
N VAL A 12 1.09 -7.29 3.50
CA VAL A 12 1.96 -6.44 2.66
C VAL A 12 2.04 -5.01 3.19
N PRO A 13 3.12 -4.28 2.88
CA PRO A 13 3.20 -2.85 3.17
C PRO A 13 2.08 -2.08 2.49
N MET A 14 1.48 -1.15 3.22
CA MET A 14 0.49 -0.22 2.70
C MET A 14 0.80 1.21 3.13
N VAL A 15 0.35 2.17 2.32
CA VAL A 15 0.33 3.58 2.66
C VAL A 15 -1.11 4.04 2.80
N VAL A 16 -1.39 4.80 3.85
CA VAL A 16 -2.72 5.34 4.15
C VAL A 16 -2.64 6.86 4.15
N TRP A 17 -3.56 7.52 3.45
CA TRP A 17 -3.63 8.96 3.46
C TRP A 17 -4.05 9.46 4.85
N ARG A 18 -3.45 10.54 5.36
CA ARG A 18 -3.75 11.01 6.73
C ARG A 18 -5.17 11.55 6.88
N TRP A 19 -5.79 12.02 5.79
CA TRP A 19 -7.13 12.61 5.81
C TRP A 19 -8.16 11.65 5.24
N HIS A 20 -9.41 11.79 5.68
CA HIS A 20 -10.54 11.01 5.16
C HIS A 20 -10.91 11.47 3.74
N GLY A 21 -11.33 10.51 2.90
CA GLY A 21 -11.67 10.72 1.50
C GLY A 21 -10.82 9.88 0.55
N VAL A 22 -11.22 9.88 -0.72
CA VAL A 22 -10.69 8.96 -1.75
C VAL A 22 -9.93 9.67 -2.87
N THR A 23 -9.80 11.00 -2.80
CA THR A 23 -9.17 11.81 -3.87
C THR A 23 -8.06 12.68 -3.29
N PRO A 24 -6.90 12.09 -2.92
CA PRO A 24 -5.77 12.88 -2.45
C PRO A 24 -5.27 13.83 -3.54
N PRO A 25 -4.82 15.04 -3.17
CA PRO A 25 -4.04 15.90 -4.06
C PRO A 25 -2.82 15.20 -4.68
N ALA A 26 -2.41 15.63 -5.87
CA ALA A 26 -1.35 14.98 -6.65
C ALA A 26 0.03 14.98 -5.96
N ASP A 27 0.34 16.03 -5.20
CA ASP A 27 1.55 16.13 -4.38
C ASP A 27 1.52 15.14 -3.20
N HIS A 28 0.36 14.94 -2.59
CA HIS A 28 0.17 13.91 -1.58
C HIS A 28 0.35 12.50 -2.17
N LEU A 29 -0.23 12.20 -3.34
CA LEU A 29 -0.02 10.91 -4.02
C LEU A 29 1.46 10.66 -4.29
N THR A 30 2.16 11.66 -4.84
CA THR A 30 3.59 11.59 -5.12
C THR A 30 4.41 11.26 -3.86
N HIS A 31 4.12 11.95 -2.76
CA HIS A 31 4.78 11.66 -1.49
C HIS A 31 4.45 10.26 -0.97
N MET A 32 3.18 9.88 -0.96
CA MET A 32 2.72 8.57 -0.46
C MET A 32 3.36 7.42 -1.23
N HIS A 33 3.40 7.51 -2.56
CA HIS A 33 4.05 6.51 -3.40
C HIS A 33 5.56 6.43 -3.13
N ALA A 34 6.23 7.56 -2.94
CA ALA A 34 7.65 7.57 -2.59
C ALA A 34 7.91 6.89 -1.23
N ARG A 35 7.11 7.20 -0.20
CA ARG A 35 7.23 6.58 1.13
C ARG A 35 6.95 5.08 1.09
N LEU A 36 5.93 4.66 0.35
CA LEU A 36 5.63 3.24 0.18
C LEU A 36 6.74 2.51 -0.56
N ARG A 37 7.29 3.11 -1.64
CA ARG A 37 8.41 2.54 -2.39
C ARG A 37 9.60 2.25 -1.50
N ASP A 38 10.02 3.21 -0.68
CA ASP A 38 11.20 3.05 0.18
C ASP A 38 11.06 1.82 1.10
N VAL A 39 9.87 1.62 1.68
CA VAL A 39 9.59 0.49 2.58
C VAL A 39 9.40 -0.82 1.80
N ALA A 40 8.63 -0.81 0.72
CA ALA A 40 8.35 -1.99 -0.08
C ALA A 40 9.61 -2.56 -0.73
N THR A 41 10.47 -1.70 -1.30
CA THR A 41 11.76 -2.14 -1.86
C THR A 41 12.65 -2.79 -0.81
N ALA A 42 12.66 -2.27 0.43
CA ALA A 42 13.45 -2.83 1.51
C ALA A 42 12.90 -4.16 2.06
N GLN A 43 11.57 -4.32 2.11
CA GLN A 43 10.93 -5.48 2.76
C GLN A 43 10.60 -6.62 1.80
N ILE A 44 10.14 -6.30 0.58
CA ILE A 44 9.62 -7.30 -0.38
C ILE A 44 10.25 -7.21 -1.77
N GLY A 45 11.09 -6.21 -2.04
CA GLY A 45 11.78 -6.06 -3.32
C GLY A 45 10.89 -5.51 -4.43
N GLU A 46 10.85 -6.19 -5.58
CA GLU A 46 9.99 -5.78 -6.71
C GLU A 46 8.51 -5.91 -6.35
N TYR A 47 7.73 -4.87 -6.59
CA TYR A 47 6.31 -4.80 -6.25
C TYR A 47 5.50 -4.06 -7.33
N TRP A 48 4.19 -4.24 -7.30
CA TRP A 48 3.22 -3.43 -8.03
C TRP A 48 2.29 -2.71 -7.05
N LEU A 49 1.82 -1.52 -7.43
CA LEU A 49 0.95 -0.70 -6.58
C LEU A 49 -0.52 -1.09 -6.80
N ASP A 50 -1.22 -1.44 -5.72
CA ASP A 50 -2.65 -1.75 -5.70
C ASP A 50 -3.38 -0.67 -4.90
N ASP A 51 -4.03 0.26 -5.57
CA ASP A 51 -4.81 1.35 -4.97
C ASP A 51 -6.31 1.03 -4.87
N HIS A 52 -6.70 -0.22 -5.12
CA HIS A 52 -8.08 -0.66 -4.98
C HIS A 52 -8.45 -0.86 -3.50
N MET A 53 -9.19 0.11 -2.96
CA MET A 53 -9.64 0.18 -1.56
C MET A 53 -10.78 -0.81 -1.27
N ARG A 54 -10.45 -2.07 -0.96
CA ARG A 54 -11.45 -3.15 -0.80
C ARG A 54 -12.24 -3.08 0.50
N ASN A 55 -11.56 -2.96 1.66
CA ASN A 55 -12.22 -3.06 2.97
C ASN A 55 -12.54 -1.71 3.61
N ILE A 56 -11.82 -0.65 3.24
CA ILE A 56 -12.04 0.72 3.71
C ILE A 56 -12.23 1.61 2.48
N PRO A 57 -13.35 1.45 1.76
CA PRO A 57 -13.54 2.04 0.42
C PRO A 57 -13.69 3.57 0.43
N ASP A 58 -13.92 4.18 1.59
CA ASP A 58 -14.08 5.62 1.78
C ASP A 58 -12.78 6.34 2.18
N HIS A 59 -11.68 5.60 2.34
CA HIS A 59 -10.40 6.15 2.78
C HIS A 59 -9.25 5.72 1.86
N TRP A 60 -8.59 6.69 1.22
CA TRP A 60 -7.50 6.40 0.29
C TRP A 60 -6.34 5.66 0.96
N HIS A 61 -6.04 4.49 0.41
CA HIS A 61 -4.86 3.70 0.74
C HIS A 61 -4.41 2.90 -0.48
N ALA A 62 -3.13 2.54 -0.50
CA ALA A 62 -2.56 1.67 -1.53
C ALA A 62 -1.62 0.65 -0.92
N HIS A 63 -1.58 -0.54 -1.49
CA HIS A 63 -0.76 -1.66 -1.05
C HIS A 63 0.40 -1.87 -2.03
N ALA A 64 1.59 -2.19 -1.51
CA ALA A 64 2.71 -2.67 -2.31
C ALA A 64 2.66 -4.19 -2.39
N ARG A 65 2.19 -4.71 -3.51
CA ARG A 65 2.00 -6.14 -3.75
C ARG A 65 3.26 -6.75 -4.37
N PRO A 66 3.77 -7.91 -3.92
CA PRO A 66 4.96 -8.51 -4.54
C PRO A 66 4.79 -8.73 -6.04
N LYS A 67 5.87 -8.62 -6.81
CA LYS A 67 5.85 -8.93 -8.25
C LYS A 67 5.33 -10.35 -8.49
N GLY A 68 4.26 -10.46 -9.28
CA GLY A 68 3.61 -11.75 -9.58
C GLY A 68 2.81 -12.33 -8.41
N GLY A 69 2.61 -11.58 -7.32
CA GLY A 69 1.88 -12.01 -6.13
C GLY A 69 0.86 -10.97 -5.67
N PHE A 70 0.06 -11.37 -4.67
CA PHE A 70 -0.94 -10.50 -4.05
C PHE A 70 -0.73 -10.36 -2.54
N PHE A 71 -0.35 -11.45 -1.87
CA PHE A 71 -0.09 -11.44 -0.44
C PHE A 71 1.42 -11.51 -0.16
N GLY A 72 1.84 -11.19 1.07
CA GLY A 72 3.25 -11.16 1.45
C GLY A 72 3.97 -12.50 1.47
N PRO A 73 5.30 -12.49 1.70
CA PRO A 73 6.16 -13.69 1.62
C PRO A 73 5.78 -14.84 2.58
N GLY A 74 5.00 -14.57 3.64
CA GLY A 74 4.58 -15.56 4.63
C GLY A 74 3.13 -16.06 4.49
N SER A 75 2.32 -15.46 3.62
CA SER A 75 0.92 -15.84 3.41
C SER A 75 0.84 -16.79 2.23
N SER A 76 0.91 -18.09 2.49
CA SER A 76 0.58 -19.10 1.49
C SER A 76 -0.93 -19.14 1.30
N LEU A 77 -1.45 -18.47 0.27
CA LEU A 77 -2.68 -18.93 -0.37
C LEU A 77 -2.24 -19.68 -1.63
N ARG A 78 -2.13 -21.00 -1.49
CA ARG A 78 -2.23 -21.92 -2.61
C ARG A 78 -3.64 -21.89 -3.16
#